data_AF-A0A9Q2UTI9-F1
#
_entry.id   AF-A0A9Q2UTI9-F1
#
_cell.length_a   1.000
_cell.length_b   1.000
_cell.length_c   1.000
_cell.angle_alpha   90.00
_cell.angle_beta   90.00
_cell.angle_gamma   90.00
#
_symmetry.space_group_name_H-M   'P 1'
#
loop_
_entity.id
_entity.type
_entity.pdbx_description
1 polymer ?
#
loop_
_entity_poly.entity_id
_entity_poly.type
_entity_poly.pdbx_seq_one_letter_code
_entity_poly.pdbx_strand_id
1 'polypeptide(L)'
;MDRWRTAARAGTAALLAGSGAGTASWAAYTYLVWQAGLARGQIVPTRRWPPQADGIYTPGSAQPERWRHGSDVDLHLMVFGDSTAAGLGCDVAAEVPGVLLARDLAERTGARVRLSTKAISGATSRGLVGQVDAMFVAGPAPDAAVIMIGANDVTTGMSLPGSARRLGRVVSRLRDAGVVVVVGTCPDLGVITAIPQPLRVLAHSWGMQLARLQAAATRAAGGHPVPLGRLLAARFLEDPATMLSDDRYHPSAAGYRLAADRLAPALMRALAEWDGPSSRGGPGRAPEIDRFPQVTTATPPANVLWERLWGPFGRRQGGDAARAT
;
A
#
# COMPACT_ATOMS: atom_id res chain seq x y z
N MET A 1 42.88 -0.20 15.26
CA MET A 1 43.11 0.69 14.08
C MET A 1 44.03 -0.11 13.16
N ASP A 2 43.77 -0.51 11.92
CA ASP A 2 43.01 0.07 10.82
C ASP A 2 42.75 -1.05 9.76
N ARG A 3 41.65 -1.81 9.87
CA ARG A 3 41.19 -2.76 8.82
C ARG A 3 39.89 -2.31 8.12
N TRP A 4 39.23 -1.30 8.69
CA TRP A 4 37.99 -0.73 8.15
C TRP A 4 38.25 0.42 7.15
N ARG A 5 39.38 1.13 7.27
CA ARG A 5 39.77 2.20 6.33
C ARG A 5 40.31 1.67 5.00
N THR A 6 40.78 0.42 4.95
CA THR A 6 41.29 -0.21 3.72
C THR A 6 40.17 -0.76 2.84
N ALA A 7 39.07 -1.26 3.43
CA ALA A 7 37.88 -1.66 2.68
C ALA A 7 37.16 -0.44 2.05
N ALA A 8 37.19 0.71 2.72
CA ALA A 8 36.67 1.97 2.18
C ALA A 8 37.53 2.56 1.03
N ARG A 9 38.78 2.13 0.89
CA ARG A 9 39.68 2.55 -0.21
C ARG A 9 39.71 1.57 -1.40
N ALA A 10 39.26 0.33 -1.21
CA ALA A 10 39.19 -0.66 -2.28
C ALA A 10 37.98 -0.48 -3.21
N GLY A 11 36.95 0.26 -2.79
CA GLY A 11 35.77 0.56 -3.62
C GLY A 11 35.97 1.67 -4.65
N THR A 12 37.06 2.44 -4.57
CA THR A 12 37.27 3.64 -5.41
C THR A 12 38.18 3.38 -6.62
N ALA A 13 38.80 2.19 -6.73
CA ALA A 13 39.87 1.91 -7.69
C ALA A 13 39.47 1.03 -8.89
N ALA A 14 38.17 0.91 -9.20
CA ALA A 14 37.70 0.24 -10.44
C ALA A 14 36.92 1.20 -11.37
N LEU A 15 37.25 2.50 -11.33
CA LEU A 15 36.62 3.53 -12.16
C LEU A 15 37.44 3.94 -13.40
N LEU A 16 38.65 3.40 -13.59
CA LEU A 16 39.61 3.94 -14.57
C LEU A 16 40.07 2.95 -15.64
N ALA A 17 39.24 1.97 -16.02
CA ALA A 17 39.60 1.02 -17.10
C ALA A 17 38.47 0.72 -18.08
N GLY A 18 37.53 1.65 -18.29
CA GLY A 18 36.54 1.50 -19.37
C GLY A 18 35.93 2.83 -19.74
N SER A 19 36.47 3.44 -20.79
CA SER A 19 35.96 4.62 -21.49
C SER A 19 34.68 4.28 -22.25
N GLY A 20 33.56 4.20 -21.52
CA GLY A 20 32.23 4.06 -22.13
C GLY A 20 31.13 4.40 -21.14
N ALA A 21 30.02 4.95 -21.63
CA ALA A 21 28.83 5.26 -20.84
C ALA A 21 28.32 4.06 -20.00
N GLY A 22 28.69 2.83 -20.36
CA GLY A 22 28.36 1.60 -19.63
C GLY A 22 29.02 1.44 -18.25
N THR A 23 30.27 1.88 -18.05
CA THR A 23 30.98 1.69 -16.76
C THR A 23 30.50 2.67 -15.69
N ALA A 24 30.29 3.94 -16.05
CA ALA A 24 29.69 4.94 -15.17
C ALA A 24 28.24 4.56 -14.78
N SER A 25 27.47 4.04 -15.73
CA SER A 25 26.12 3.51 -15.47
C SER A 25 26.13 2.31 -14.52
N TRP A 26 27.11 1.42 -14.66
CA TRP A 26 27.27 0.26 -13.77
C TRP A 26 27.73 0.65 -12.35
N ALA A 27 28.62 1.62 -12.21
CA ALA A 27 29.05 2.13 -10.90
C ALA A 27 27.93 2.87 -10.15
N ALA A 28 27.16 3.72 -10.85
CA ALA A 28 25.98 4.37 -10.27
C ALA A 28 24.93 3.32 -9.85
N TYR A 29 24.75 2.29 -10.68
CA TYR A 29 23.87 1.17 -10.40
C TYR A 29 24.27 0.39 -9.12
N THR A 30 25.53 -0.02 -8.99
CA THR A 30 25.99 -0.80 -7.83
C THR A 30 25.91 0.02 -6.56
N TYR A 31 26.15 1.33 -6.65
CA TYR A 31 25.97 2.26 -5.54
C TYR A 31 24.52 2.32 -5.06
N LEU A 32 23.54 2.41 -5.97
CA LEU A 32 22.11 2.41 -5.61
C LEU A 32 21.66 1.08 -4.99
N VAL A 33 22.13 -0.06 -5.51
CA VAL A 33 21.85 -1.39 -4.94
C VAL A 33 22.42 -1.51 -3.52
N TRP A 34 23.64 -1.02 -3.31
CA TRP A 34 24.26 -0.97 -1.99
C TRP A 34 23.46 -0.09 -1.01
N GLN A 35 23.02 1.09 -1.45
CA GLN A 35 22.16 1.98 -0.65
C GLN A 35 20.84 1.33 -0.25
N ALA A 36 20.22 0.58 -1.15
CA ALA A 36 18.99 -0.11 -0.84
C ALA A 36 19.21 -1.27 0.14
N GLY A 37 20.37 -1.92 0.10
CA GLY A 37 20.81 -2.89 1.11
C GLY A 37 20.96 -2.26 2.50
N LEU A 38 21.61 -1.09 2.59
CA LEU A 38 21.74 -0.34 3.83
C LEU A 38 20.39 0.11 4.40
N ALA A 39 19.51 0.64 3.54
CA ALA A 39 18.18 1.07 3.96
C ALA A 39 17.40 -0.09 4.57
N ARG A 40 17.41 -1.28 3.95
CA ARG A 40 16.75 -2.48 4.50
C ARG A 40 17.34 -2.95 5.83
N GLY A 41 18.65 -2.77 6.03
CA GLY A 41 19.29 -3.07 7.31
C GLY A 41 18.93 -2.08 8.43
N GLN A 42 18.55 -0.84 8.08
CA GLN A 42 18.12 0.18 9.03
C GLN A 42 16.60 0.17 9.29
N ILE A 43 15.82 -0.24 8.29
CA ILE A 43 14.37 -0.42 8.40
C ILE A 43 14.12 -1.80 9.03
N VAL A 44 14.37 -1.88 10.33
CA VAL A 44 13.97 -3.03 11.13
C VAL A 44 12.65 -2.66 11.80
N PRO A 45 11.53 -3.32 11.46
CA PRO A 45 10.28 -3.08 12.15
C PRO A 45 10.49 -3.31 13.64
N THR A 46 10.32 -2.27 14.46
CA THR A 46 10.43 -2.39 15.92
C THR A 46 9.35 -3.32 16.48
N ARG A 47 8.25 -3.49 15.73
CA ARG A 47 7.19 -4.47 16.01
C ARG A 47 7.05 -5.46 14.86
N ARG A 48 6.87 -6.73 15.23
CA ARG A 48 6.67 -7.83 14.28
C ARG A 48 5.24 -7.88 13.73
N TRP A 49 4.25 -7.38 14.48
CA TRP A 49 2.84 -7.44 14.12
C TRP A 49 2.11 -6.14 14.50
N PRO A 50 1.24 -5.61 13.62
CA PRO A 50 0.37 -4.51 13.97
C PRO A 50 -0.70 -4.95 15.00
N PRO A 51 -1.21 -4.03 15.84
CA PRO A 51 -2.26 -4.35 16.81
C PRO A 51 -3.53 -4.87 16.12
N GLN A 52 -4.14 -5.92 16.67
CA GLN A 52 -5.45 -6.39 16.21
C GLN A 52 -6.55 -5.45 16.72
N ALA A 53 -7.39 -4.96 15.82
CA ALA A 53 -8.37 -3.92 16.14
C ALA A 53 -9.75 -4.13 15.49
N ASP A 54 -10.02 -5.31 14.94
CA ASP A 54 -11.30 -5.61 14.32
C ASP A 54 -12.42 -5.74 15.37
N GLY A 55 -13.60 -5.22 15.06
CA GLY A 55 -14.75 -5.22 15.97
C GLY A 55 -15.81 -4.20 15.55
N ILE A 56 -16.73 -3.86 16.45
CA ILE A 56 -17.80 -2.90 16.21
C ILE A 56 -17.50 -1.64 17.02
N TYR A 57 -17.52 -0.49 16.33
CA TYR A 57 -17.30 0.83 16.86
C TYR A 57 -18.63 1.58 16.91
N THR A 58 -18.89 2.26 18.02
CA THR A 58 -20.08 3.08 18.26
C THR A 58 -19.65 4.45 18.74
N PRO A 59 -20.51 5.48 18.65
CA PRO A 59 -20.22 6.78 19.24
C PRO A 59 -19.78 6.65 20.71
N GLY A 60 -18.71 7.34 21.08
CA GLY A 60 -18.13 7.37 22.42
C GLY A 60 -17.40 6.10 22.85
N SER A 61 -17.27 5.06 22.01
CA SER A 61 -16.67 3.79 22.46
C SER A 61 -15.14 3.85 22.55
N ALA A 62 -14.63 3.67 23.77
CA ALA A 62 -13.20 3.60 24.03
C ALA A 62 -12.57 2.30 23.48
N GLN A 63 -13.33 1.21 23.40
CA GLN A 63 -12.91 -0.10 22.90
C GLN A 63 -13.98 -0.68 21.97
N PRO A 64 -13.60 -1.46 20.96
CA PRO A 64 -14.57 -2.10 20.08
C PRO A 64 -15.35 -3.20 20.82
N GLU A 65 -16.63 -3.33 20.50
CA GLU A 65 -17.38 -4.54 20.83
C GLU A 65 -16.91 -5.68 19.93
N ARG A 66 -16.88 -6.90 20.46
CA ARG A 66 -16.51 -8.08 19.67
C ARG A 66 -17.64 -8.40 18.68
N TRP A 67 -17.33 -8.39 17.38
CA TRP A 67 -18.26 -8.84 16.35
C TRP A 67 -18.54 -10.34 16.47
N ARG A 68 -19.82 -10.71 16.36
CA ARG A 68 -20.30 -12.09 16.25
C ARG A 68 -21.31 -12.17 15.10
N HIS A 69 -21.52 -13.38 14.59
CA HIS A 69 -22.58 -13.58 13.60
C HIS A 69 -23.93 -13.18 14.21
N GLY A 70 -24.70 -12.34 13.51
CA GLY A 70 -25.95 -11.78 14.02
C GLY A 70 -25.79 -10.54 14.90
N SER A 71 -24.58 -10.02 15.12
CA SER A 71 -24.40 -8.70 15.74
C SER A 71 -25.03 -7.61 14.88
N ASP A 72 -25.76 -6.71 15.53
CA ASP A 72 -26.36 -5.54 14.89
C ASP A 72 -25.29 -4.52 14.48
N VAL A 73 -25.24 -4.21 13.18
CA VAL A 73 -24.26 -3.33 12.54
C VAL A 73 -24.94 -2.56 11.42
N ASP A 74 -24.71 -1.26 11.36
CA ASP A 74 -25.29 -0.38 10.33
C ASP A 74 -24.38 -0.29 9.09
N LEU A 75 -23.07 -0.42 9.30
CA LEU A 75 -22.06 -0.27 8.27
C LEU A 75 -20.90 -1.23 8.48
N HIS A 76 -20.52 -1.98 7.44
CA HIS A 76 -19.29 -2.77 7.41
C HIS A 76 -18.22 -2.04 6.60
N LEU A 77 -17.22 -1.50 7.32
CA LEU A 77 -16.00 -0.94 6.76
C LEU A 77 -14.88 -2.00 6.72
N MET A 78 -14.26 -2.16 5.56
CA MET A 78 -13.10 -3.03 5.41
C MET A 78 -11.84 -2.27 4.98
N VAL A 79 -10.70 -2.61 5.57
CA VAL A 79 -9.40 -2.05 5.19
C VAL A 79 -8.53 -3.12 4.54
N PHE A 80 -7.99 -2.80 3.37
CA PHE A 80 -7.08 -3.66 2.60
C PHE A 80 -5.74 -2.98 2.35
N GLY A 81 -4.69 -3.77 2.17
CA GLY A 81 -3.41 -3.24 1.73
C GLY A 81 -2.18 -3.89 2.35
N ASP A 82 -1.15 -3.08 2.53
CA ASP A 82 0.16 -3.50 3.06
C ASP A 82 0.34 -3.16 4.56
N SER A 83 1.59 -3.01 5.01
CA SER A 83 1.91 -2.67 6.40
C SER A 83 1.34 -1.31 6.80
N THR A 84 1.23 -0.35 5.87
CA THR A 84 0.63 0.96 6.14
C THR A 84 -0.87 0.80 6.38
N ALA A 85 -1.57 -0.01 5.59
CA ALA A 85 -2.98 -0.33 5.82
C ALA A 85 -3.22 -1.03 7.16
N ALA A 86 -2.28 -1.87 7.58
CA ALA A 86 -2.37 -2.60 8.82
C ALA A 86 -2.05 -1.74 10.07
N GLY A 87 -1.47 -0.54 9.91
CA GLY A 87 -1.06 0.30 11.05
C GLY A 87 0.28 -0.13 11.67
N LEU A 88 1.20 -0.68 10.88
CA LEU A 88 2.55 -0.98 11.37
C LEU A 88 3.23 0.34 11.78
N GLY A 89 3.75 0.42 13.00
CA GLY A 89 4.26 1.66 13.59
C GLY A 89 3.35 2.26 14.67
N CYS A 90 2.12 1.75 14.84
CA CYS A 90 1.26 2.07 15.98
C CYS A 90 1.64 1.27 17.24
N ASP A 91 1.46 1.90 18.39
CA ASP A 91 1.69 1.28 19.69
C ASP A 91 0.45 0.57 20.23
N VAL A 92 -0.73 1.13 19.97
CA VAL A 92 -2.00 0.57 20.43
C VAL A 92 -3.03 0.49 19.30
N ALA A 93 -4.01 -0.39 19.45
CA ALA A 93 -5.08 -0.59 18.47
C ALA A 93 -5.87 0.70 18.17
N ALA A 94 -6.00 1.60 19.13
CA ALA A 94 -6.68 2.89 18.96
C ALA A 94 -6.08 3.79 17.87
N GLU A 95 -4.83 3.56 17.48
CA GLU A 95 -4.06 4.41 16.57
C GLU A 95 -4.02 3.89 15.14
N VAL A 96 -4.44 2.64 14.90
CA VAL A 96 -4.36 2.06 13.54
C VAL A 96 -5.36 2.76 12.62
N PRO A 97 -5.04 2.95 11.34
CA PRO A 97 -5.84 3.79 10.43
C PRO A 97 -7.28 3.31 10.29
N GLY A 98 -7.52 1.99 10.29
CA GLY A 98 -8.88 1.43 10.25
C GLY A 98 -9.74 1.86 11.44
N VAL A 99 -9.17 1.93 12.65
CA VAL A 99 -9.89 2.34 13.86
C VAL A 99 -10.17 3.82 13.86
N LEU A 100 -9.20 4.63 13.45
CA LEU A 100 -9.38 6.07 13.32
C LEU A 100 -10.55 6.39 12.38
N LEU A 101 -10.62 5.70 11.24
CA LEU A 101 -11.72 5.84 10.28
C LEU A 101 -13.05 5.32 10.82
N ALA A 102 -13.06 4.14 11.45
CA ALA A 102 -14.29 3.56 11.99
C ALA A 102 -14.89 4.41 13.12
N ARG A 103 -14.05 4.97 13.98
CA ARG A 103 -14.48 5.90 15.04
C ARG A 103 -14.99 7.21 14.47
N ASP A 104 -14.26 7.84 13.56
CA ASP A 104 -14.69 9.12 12.96
C ASP A 104 -16.03 8.94 12.20
N LEU A 105 -16.22 7.81 11.52
CA LEU A 105 -17.53 7.44 10.95
C LEU A 105 -18.60 7.30 12.02
N ALA A 106 -18.37 6.47 13.04
CA ALA A 106 -19.35 6.23 14.10
C ALA A 106 -19.76 7.54 14.79
N GLU A 107 -18.79 8.38 15.19
CA GLU A 107 -19.05 9.67 15.85
C GLU A 107 -19.87 10.64 14.99
N ARG A 108 -19.62 10.67 13.68
CA ARG A 108 -20.27 11.64 12.79
C ARG A 108 -21.63 11.18 12.27
N THR A 109 -21.84 9.88 12.13
CA THR A 109 -23.09 9.33 11.58
C THR A 109 -24.01 8.75 12.64
N GLY A 110 -23.51 8.48 13.85
CA GLY A 110 -24.22 7.73 14.88
C GLY A 110 -24.26 6.22 14.62
N ALA A 111 -23.65 5.74 13.52
CA ALA A 111 -23.74 4.35 13.08
C ALA A 111 -22.89 3.39 13.93
N ARG A 112 -23.35 2.15 14.04
CA ARG A 112 -22.58 1.00 14.53
C ARG A 112 -21.70 0.46 13.39
N VAL A 113 -20.43 0.87 13.40
CA VAL A 113 -19.47 0.55 12.32
C VAL A 113 -18.70 -0.72 12.66
N ARG A 114 -18.94 -1.79 11.92
CA ARG A 114 -18.08 -2.98 11.92
C ARG A 114 -16.80 -2.69 11.14
N LEU A 115 -15.65 -2.75 11.80
CA LEU A 115 -14.34 -2.72 11.17
C LEU A 115 -13.83 -4.14 10.92
N SER A 116 -13.29 -4.39 9.73
CA SER A 116 -12.50 -5.58 9.43
C SER A 116 -11.24 -5.23 8.66
N THR A 117 -10.12 -5.85 9.00
CA THR A 117 -8.82 -5.52 8.40
C THR A 117 -8.23 -6.75 7.73
N LYS A 118 -8.02 -6.66 6.42
CA LYS A 118 -7.27 -7.65 5.64
C LYS A 118 -6.09 -6.97 4.98
N ALA A 119 -5.15 -6.52 5.79
CA ALA A 119 -3.90 -5.92 5.36
C ALA A 119 -2.72 -6.83 5.74
N ILE A 120 -1.77 -7.00 4.82
CA ILE A 120 -0.65 -7.94 5.00
C ILE A 120 0.66 -7.18 4.79
N SER A 121 1.49 -7.12 5.83
CA SER A 121 2.82 -6.50 5.75
C SER A 121 3.64 -7.09 4.60
N GLY A 122 4.24 -6.22 3.79
CA GLY A 122 4.99 -6.61 2.59
C GLY A 122 4.14 -6.97 1.37
N ALA A 123 2.79 -6.90 1.46
CA ALA A 123 1.94 -7.10 0.31
C ALA A 123 2.20 -6.04 -0.77
N THR A 124 2.08 -6.48 -2.02
CA THR A 124 2.09 -5.61 -3.20
C THR A 124 0.73 -5.66 -3.88
N SER A 125 0.52 -4.88 -4.94
CA SER A 125 -0.70 -4.97 -5.76
C SER A 125 -1.02 -6.38 -6.29
N ARG A 126 -0.06 -7.32 -6.36
CA ARG A 126 -0.33 -8.73 -6.64
C ARG A 126 -1.03 -9.44 -5.48
N GLY A 127 -0.56 -9.21 -4.26
CA GLY A 127 -1.14 -9.80 -3.05
C GLY A 127 -2.52 -9.23 -2.70
N LEU A 128 -2.78 -7.98 -3.08
CA LEU A 128 -4.08 -7.33 -2.86
C LEU A 128 -5.25 -8.11 -3.49
N VAL A 129 -5.05 -8.72 -4.66
CA VAL A 129 -6.08 -9.53 -5.32
C VAL A 129 -6.51 -10.69 -4.42
N GLY A 130 -5.54 -11.42 -3.85
CA GLY A 130 -5.80 -12.52 -2.93
C GLY A 130 -6.45 -12.08 -1.61
N GLN A 131 -6.18 -10.87 -1.13
CA GLN A 131 -6.87 -10.33 0.06
C GLN A 131 -8.37 -10.16 -0.20
N VAL A 132 -8.74 -9.62 -1.37
CA VAL A 132 -10.13 -9.41 -1.77
C VAL A 132 -10.83 -10.73 -2.12
N ASP A 133 -10.14 -11.67 -2.77
CA ASP A 133 -10.65 -13.03 -2.98
C ASP A 133 -11.00 -13.71 -1.65
N ALA A 134 -10.07 -13.69 -0.69
CA ALA A 134 -10.29 -14.29 0.62
C ALA A 134 -11.45 -13.63 1.37
N MET A 135 -11.69 -12.33 1.18
CA MET A 135 -12.84 -11.62 1.75
C MET A 135 -14.16 -12.17 1.18
N PHE A 136 -14.28 -12.28 -0.15
CA PHE A 136 -15.49 -12.78 -0.79
C PHE A 136 -15.76 -14.26 -0.45
N VAL A 137 -14.73 -15.04 -0.13
CA VAL A 137 -14.88 -16.41 0.37
C VAL A 137 -15.39 -16.41 1.83
N ALA A 138 -14.94 -15.46 2.65
CA ALA A 138 -15.27 -15.41 4.07
C ALA A 138 -16.68 -14.89 4.36
N GLY A 139 -17.29 -14.13 3.45
CA GLY A 139 -18.63 -13.58 3.68
C GLY A 139 -19.09 -12.60 2.61
N PRO A 140 -20.21 -11.90 2.87
CA PRO A 140 -20.74 -10.89 1.97
C PRO A 140 -19.75 -9.72 1.80
N ALA A 141 -19.94 -8.98 0.71
CA ALA A 141 -19.18 -7.77 0.46
C ALA A 141 -19.40 -6.73 1.59
N PRO A 142 -18.37 -5.99 2.00
CA PRO A 142 -18.54 -4.87 2.92
C PRO A 142 -19.29 -3.72 2.23
N ASP A 143 -19.82 -2.78 3.01
CA ASP A 143 -20.47 -1.58 2.45
C ASP A 143 -19.43 -0.57 1.94
N ALA A 144 -18.28 -0.50 2.62
CA ALA A 144 -17.16 0.32 2.20
C ALA A 144 -15.81 -0.39 2.35
N ALA A 145 -14.88 -0.03 1.46
CA ALA A 145 -13.50 -0.49 1.47
C ALA A 145 -12.52 0.69 1.37
N VAL A 146 -11.52 0.71 2.25
CA VAL A 146 -10.37 1.62 2.16
C VAL A 146 -9.13 0.80 1.80
N ILE A 147 -8.44 1.19 0.73
CA ILE A 147 -7.25 0.50 0.24
C ILE A 147 -6.04 1.42 0.39
N MET A 148 -4.99 0.95 1.06
CA MET A 148 -3.68 1.62 1.08
C MET A 148 -2.60 0.63 0.64
N ILE A 149 -2.09 0.82 -0.58
CA ILE A 149 -1.12 -0.09 -1.20
C ILE A 149 -0.19 0.69 -2.12
N GLY A 150 1.06 0.28 -2.22
CA GLY A 150 1.95 0.73 -3.30
C GLY A 150 3.36 1.05 -2.86
N ALA A 151 3.62 1.25 -1.57
CA ALA A 151 4.98 1.43 -1.07
C ALA A 151 5.84 0.21 -1.43
N ASN A 152 5.32 -1.01 -1.22
CA ASN A 152 6.02 -2.23 -1.59
C ASN A 152 6.16 -2.43 -3.11
N ASP A 153 5.21 -1.95 -3.91
CA ASP A 153 5.33 -2.00 -5.36
C ASP A 153 6.56 -1.20 -5.84
N VAL A 154 6.81 -0.04 -5.21
CA VAL A 154 7.97 0.81 -5.47
C VAL A 154 9.25 0.28 -4.80
N THR A 155 9.22 -0.40 -3.66
CA THR A 155 10.48 -0.92 -3.06
C THR A 155 10.90 -2.27 -3.63
N THR A 156 9.98 -3.03 -4.23
CA THR A 156 10.24 -4.38 -4.77
C THR A 156 10.47 -4.42 -6.27
N GLY A 157 10.44 -3.28 -6.97
CA GLY A 157 10.78 -3.29 -8.39
C GLY A 157 9.61 -3.44 -9.35
N MET A 158 8.34 -3.31 -8.92
CA MET A 158 7.22 -3.68 -9.77
C MET A 158 6.94 -2.66 -10.88
N SER A 159 6.42 -3.13 -12.01
CA SER A 159 5.90 -2.28 -13.08
C SER A 159 4.81 -1.36 -12.54
N LEU A 160 5.04 -0.03 -12.53
CA LEU A 160 4.09 0.95 -11.99
C LEU A 160 2.74 0.91 -12.74
N PRO A 161 2.69 0.89 -14.09
CA PRO A 161 1.43 0.71 -14.82
C PRO A 161 0.78 -0.64 -14.52
N GLY A 162 1.58 -1.71 -14.39
CA GLY A 162 1.10 -3.03 -14.01
C GLY A 162 0.44 -3.05 -12.63
N SER A 163 1.02 -2.32 -11.69
CA SER A 163 0.52 -2.16 -10.32
C SER A 163 -0.77 -1.39 -10.26
N ALA A 164 -0.83 -0.24 -10.95
CA ALA A 164 -2.05 0.56 -11.06
C ALA A 164 -3.18 -0.22 -11.74
N ARG A 165 -2.88 -1.00 -12.79
CA ARG A 165 -3.87 -1.86 -13.46
C ARG A 165 -4.42 -2.93 -12.53
N ARG A 166 -3.57 -3.60 -11.72
CA ARG A 166 -4.02 -4.58 -10.73
C ARG A 166 -4.93 -3.94 -9.69
N LEU A 167 -4.56 -2.77 -9.18
CA LEU A 167 -5.41 -2.00 -8.28
C LEU A 167 -6.76 -1.65 -8.93
N GLY A 168 -6.75 -1.13 -10.16
CA GLY A 168 -7.99 -0.79 -10.89
C GLY A 168 -8.93 -1.99 -11.04
N ARG A 169 -8.40 -3.20 -11.30
CA ARG A 169 -9.21 -4.43 -11.35
C ARG A 169 -9.83 -4.78 -9.99
N VAL A 170 -9.09 -4.60 -8.91
CA VAL A 170 -9.60 -4.79 -7.55
C VAL A 170 -10.70 -3.78 -7.23
N VAL A 171 -10.49 -2.51 -7.55
CA VAL A 171 -11.49 -1.45 -7.37
C VAL A 171 -12.75 -1.77 -8.18
N SER A 172 -12.61 -2.11 -9.46
CA SER A 172 -13.75 -2.49 -10.33
C SER A 172 -14.56 -3.60 -9.70
N ARG A 173 -13.91 -4.71 -9.30
CA ARG A 173 -14.61 -5.84 -8.70
C ARG A 173 -15.36 -5.49 -7.41
N LEU A 174 -14.79 -4.64 -6.57
CA LEU A 174 -15.46 -4.15 -5.36
C LEU A 174 -16.65 -3.27 -5.72
N ARG A 175 -16.51 -2.36 -6.71
CA ARG A 175 -17.61 -1.54 -7.21
C ARG A 175 -18.72 -2.36 -7.84
N ASP A 176 -18.38 -3.40 -8.60
CA ASP A 176 -19.32 -4.36 -9.20
C ASP A 176 -20.13 -5.11 -8.13
N ALA A 177 -19.55 -5.30 -6.93
CA ALA A 177 -20.24 -5.87 -5.76
C ALA A 177 -21.06 -4.83 -4.96
N GLY A 178 -21.05 -3.56 -5.38
CA GLY A 178 -21.78 -2.45 -4.74
C GLY A 178 -21.03 -1.75 -3.60
N VAL A 179 -19.74 -2.07 -3.39
CA VAL A 179 -18.93 -1.53 -2.28
C VAL A 179 -18.48 -0.10 -2.57
N VAL A 180 -18.58 0.84 -1.63
CA VAL A 180 -17.92 2.15 -1.74
C VAL A 180 -16.40 1.99 -1.61
N VAL A 181 -15.61 2.44 -2.57
CA VAL A 181 -14.14 2.21 -2.56
C VAL A 181 -13.36 3.52 -2.50
N VAL A 182 -12.60 3.71 -1.42
CA VAL A 182 -11.63 4.79 -1.26
C VAL A 182 -10.21 4.23 -1.34
N VAL A 183 -9.33 4.88 -2.10
CA VAL A 183 -7.94 4.46 -2.24
C VAL A 183 -7.01 5.57 -1.75
N GLY A 184 -6.28 5.31 -0.68
CA GLY A 184 -5.08 6.07 -0.35
C GLY A 184 -3.96 5.70 -1.31
N THR A 185 -3.66 6.58 -2.27
CA THR A 185 -2.62 6.30 -3.28
C THR A 185 -1.24 6.25 -2.64
N CYS A 186 -0.27 5.66 -3.35
CA CYS A 186 1.11 5.47 -2.92
C CYS A 186 1.66 6.71 -2.17
N PRO A 187 2.23 6.51 -0.97
CA PRO A 187 2.85 7.61 -0.24
C PRO A 187 4.10 8.13 -0.97
N ASP A 188 4.53 9.32 -0.59
CA ASP A 188 5.80 9.88 -1.06
C ASP A 188 6.96 9.24 -0.28
N LEU A 189 7.67 8.31 -0.91
CA LEU A 189 8.83 7.66 -0.28
C LEU A 189 10.05 8.59 -0.16
N GLY A 190 9.98 9.79 -0.74
CA GLY A 190 10.97 10.86 -0.59
C GLY A 190 11.08 11.42 0.83
N VAL A 191 10.05 11.23 1.65
CA VAL A 191 10.03 11.70 3.04
C VAL A 191 10.73 10.74 4.00
N ILE A 192 11.06 9.53 3.54
CA ILE A 192 11.64 8.48 4.37
C ILE A 192 13.13 8.77 4.58
N THR A 193 13.47 9.22 5.78
CA THR A 193 14.85 9.64 6.12
C THR A 193 15.83 8.47 6.16
N ALA A 194 15.35 7.24 6.39
CA ALA A 194 16.15 6.02 6.33
C ALA A 194 16.64 5.66 4.91
N ILE A 195 16.04 6.23 3.86
CA ILE A 195 16.50 6.03 2.48
C ILE A 195 17.60 7.07 2.18
N PRO A 196 18.84 6.65 1.87
CA PRO A 196 19.92 7.59 1.57
C PRO A 196 19.77 8.23 0.18
N GLN A 197 20.46 9.36 -0.02
CA GLN A 197 20.57 10.01 -1.32
C GLN A 197 21.65 9.37 -2.18
N PRO A 198 21.45 9.14 -3.49
CA PRO A 198 20.37 9.68 -4.32
C PRO A 198 19.14 8.76 -4.46
N LEU A 199 19.15 7.56 -3.88
CA LEU A 199 18.03 6.61 -3.98
C LEU A 199 16.69 7.21 -3.54
N ARG A 200 16.70 8.09 -2.53
CA ARG A 200 15.49 8.76 -2.04
C ARG A 200 14.81 9.64 -3.10
N VAL A 201 15.56 10.30 -3.98
CA VAL A 201 14.99 11.07 -5.11
C VAL A 201 14.27 10.15 -6.10
N LEU A 202 14.84 8.97 -6.37
CA LEU A 202 14.22 7.98 -7.25
C LEU A 202 12.96 7.39 -6.61
N ALA A 203 13.02 7.07 -5.33
CA ALA A 203 11.87 6.57 -4.56
C ALA A 203 10.72 7.57 -4.54
N HIS A 204 11.02 8.87 -4.34
CA HIS A 204 10.05 9.97 -4.51
C HIS A 204 9.41 9.94 -5.91
N SER A 205 10.24 9.98 -6.96
CA SER A 205 9.76 10.05 -8.35
C SER A 205 8.83 8.88 -8.70
N TRP A 206 9.23 7.65 -8.37
CA TRP A 206 8.41 6.47 -8.66
C TRP A 206 7.17 6.37 -7.78
N GLY A 207 7.26 6.74 -6.50
CA GLY A 207 6.10 6.84 -5.61
C GLY A 207 5.06 7.80 -6.17
N MET A 208 5.47 9.00 -6.55
CA MET A 208 4.58 10.01 -7.12
C MET A 208 4.04 9.61 -8.50
N GLN A 209 4.83 8.92 -9.32
CA GLN A 209 4.35 8.39 -10.60
C GLN A 209 3.32 7.27 -10.39
N LEU A 210 3.57 6.33 -9.48
CA LEU A 210 2.61 5.29 -9.13
C LEU A 210 1.32 5.88 -8.57
N ALA A 211 1.41 6.86 -7.67
CA ALA A 211 0.25 7.53 -7.08
C ALA A 211 -0.66 8.15 -8.16
N ARG A 212 -0.08 8.79 -9.19
CA ARG A 212 -0.83 9.33 -10.33
C ARG A 212 -1.55 8.23 -11.13
N LEU A 213 -0.86 7.13 -11.42
CA LEU A 213 -1.42 6.00 -12.16
C LEU A 213 -2.53 5.30 -11.36
N GLN A 214 -2.34 5.12 -10.04
CA GLN A 214 -3.36 4.59 -9.14
C GLN A 214 -4.57 5.51 -9.10
N ALA A 215 -4.38 6.83 -9.00
CA ALA A 215 -5.49 7.78 -9.00
C ALA A 215 -6.33 7.69 -10.29
N ALA A 216 -5.68 7.57 -11.46
CA ALA A 216 -6.36 7.39 -12.73
C ALA A 216 -7.11 6.05 -12.79
N ALA A 217 -6.46 4.95 -12.42
CA ALA A 217 -7.05 3.61 -12.43
C ALA A 217 -8.24 3.48 -11.46
N THR A 218 -8.14 4.08 -10.27
CA THR A 218 -9.21 4.10 -9.27
C THR A 218 -10.43 4.87 -9.78
N ARG A 219 -10.24 6.07 -10.36
CA ARG A 219 -11.37 6.84 -10.91
C ARG A 219 -12.03 6.12 -12.08
N ALA A 220 -11.24 5.57 -13.00
CA ALA A 220 -11.76 4.83 -14.14
C ALA A 220 -12.59 3.61 -13.73
N ALA A 221 -12.25 3.00 -12.60
CA ALA A 221 -12.99 1.88 -12.01
C ALA A 221 -14.14 2.31 -11.08
N GLY A 222 -14.46 3.61 -10.99
CA GLY A 222 -15.57 4.12 -10.19
C GLY A 222 -15.29 4.25 -8.69
N GLY A 223 -14.02 4.25 -8.27
CA GLY A 223 -13.62 4.52 -6.88
C GLY A 223 -13.10 5.95 -6.66
N HIS A 224 -12.80 6.27 -5.40
CA HIS A 224 -12.40 7.61 -4.97
C HIS A 224 -10.93 7.64 -4.51
N PRO A 225 -9.99 8.15 -5.32
CA PRO A 225 -8.59 8.23 -4.89
C PRO A 225 -8.32 9.45 -4.00
N VAL A 226 -7.51 9.25 -2.97
CA VAL A 226 -6.98 10.27 -2.08
C VAL A 226 -5.46 10.32 -2.25
N PRO A 227 -4.89 11.45 -2.71
CA PRO A 227 -3.48 11.56 -3.04
C PRO A 227 -2.59 11.70 -1.79
N LEU A 228 -2.50 10.65 -0.97
CA LEU A 228 -1.81 10.68 0.33
C LEU A 228 -0.36 11.18 0.24
N GLY A 229 0.42 10.72 -0.74
CA GLY A 229 1.80 11.19 -0.92
C GLY A 229 1.90 12.72 -0.99
N ARG A 230 1.02 13.37 -1.77
CA ARG A 230 1.00 14.83 -1.89
C ARG A 230 0.46 15.52 -0.63
N LEU A 231 -0.57 14.95 0.00
CA LEU A 231 -1.25 15.56 1.14
C LEU A 231 -0.45 15.46 2.44
N LEU A 232 0.37 14.41 2.59
CA LEU A 232 1.13 14.13 3.80
C LEU A 232 2.57 14.65 3.73
N ALA A 233 3.16 14.77 2.53
CA ALA A 233 4.60 15.02 2.36
C ALA A 233 5.12 16.24 3.13
N ALA A 234 4.42 17.37 3.08
CA ALA A 234 4.86 18.60 3.74
C ALA A 234 5.08 18.37 5.25
N ARG A 235 4.13 17.73 5.93
CA ARG A 235 4.23 17.52 7.37
C ARG A 235 5.27 16.46 7.74
N PHE A 236 5.41 15.41 6.93
CA PHE A 236 6.44 14.39 7.12
C PHE A 236 7.86 14.93 6.91
N LEU A 237 8.04 15.94 6.04
CA LEU A 237 9.33 16.60 5.83
C LEU A 237 9.65 17.62 6.94
N GLU A 238 8.64 18.33 7.43
CA GLU A 238 8.79 19.34 8.47
C GLU A 238 9.12 18.71 9.83
N ASP A 239 8.45 17.61 10.17
CA ASP A 239 8.58 16.95 11.47
C ASP A 239 8.64 15.42 11.34
N PRO A 240 9.75 14.88 10.77
CA PRO A 240 9.89 13.44 10.57
C PRO A 240 9.90 12.66 11.88
N ALA A 241 10.42 13.26 12.96
CA ALA A 241 10.56 12.61 14.27
C ALA A 241 9.19 12.28 14.90
N THR A 242 8.19 13.14 14.70
CA THR A 242 6.83 12.89 15.16
C THR A 242 6.03 12.07 14.16
N MET A 243 6.26 12.24 12.85
CA MET A 243 5.44 11.62 11.80
C MET A 243 5.83 10.17 11.47
N LEU A 244 7.09 9.79 11.66
CA LEU A 244 7.58 8.42 11.43
C LEU A 244 7.68 7.66 12.77
N SER A 245 7.43 6.36 12.73
CA SER A 245 7.69 5.47 13.86
C SER A 245 9.20 5.29 14.09
N ASP A 246 9.55 4.59 15.17
CA ASP A 246 10.93 4.29 15.55
C ASP A 246 11.79 3.63 14.45
N ASP A 247 11.16 2.91 13.53
CA ASP A 247 11.83 2.31 12.36
C ASP A 247 12.20 3.33 11.27
N ARG A 248 11.82 4.60 11.45
CA ARG A 248 12.04 5.73 10.54
C ARG A 248 11.53 5.49 9.13
N TYR A 249 10.52 4.62 8.99
CA TYR A 249 9.94 4.20 7.72
C TYR A 249 8.42 4.25 7.74
N HIS A 250 7.78 3.56 8.68
CA HIS A 250 6.33 3.58 8.75
C HIS A 250 5.83 4.86 9.42
N PRO A 251 4.58 5.27 9.14
CA PRO A 251 3.95 6.33 9.92
C PRO A 251 3.89 5.96 11.41
N SER A 252 4.08 6.95 12.28
CA SER A 252 3.73 6.85 13.69
C SER A 252 2.21 6.94 13.89
N ALA A 253 1.74 6.82 15.13
CA ALA A 253 0.36 7.15 15.50
C ALA A 253 -0.10 8.54 15.00
N ALA A 254 0.77 9.55 15.07
CA ALA A 254 0.46 10.89 14.57
C ALA A 254 0.39 10.92 13.03
N GLY A 255 1.29 10.21 12.36
CA GLY A 255 1.27 10.06 10.90
C GLY A 255 0.01 9.34 10.40
N TYR A 256 -0.42 8.28 11.08
CA TYR A 256 -1.66 7.57 10.75
C TYR A 256 -2.91 8.39 11.03
N ARG A 257 -2.94 9.17 12.11
CA ARG A 257 -4.02 10.14 12.36
C ARG A 257 -4.14 11.14 11.22
N LEU A 258 -3.03 11.74 10.80
CA LEU A 258 -3.05 12.65 9.66
C LEU A 258 -3.52 11.94 8.37
N ALA A 259 -3.11 10.70 8.11
CA ALA A 259 -3.59 9.94 6.96
C ALA A 259 -5.10 9.68 7.02
N ALA A 260 -5.61 9.25 8.18
CA ALA A 260 -7.04 9.03 8.41
C ALA A 260 -7.85 10.32 8.20
N ASP A 261 -7.38 11.46 8.73
CA ASP A 261 -8.01 12.77 8.55
C ASP A 261 -8.14 13.18 7.08
N ARG A 262 -7.22 12.72 6.21
CA ARG A 262 -7.29 12.98 4.76
C ARG A 262 -8.19 11.99 4.02
N LEU A 263 -8.35 10.77 4.54
CA LEU A 263 -9.19 9.73 3.95
C LEU A 263 -10.66 9.89 4.31
N ALA A 264 -10.96 10.24 5.57
CA ALA A 264 -12.32 10.27 6.10
C ALA A 264 -13.29 11.16 5.31
N PRO A 265 -12.92 12.39 4.88
CA PRO A 265 -13.84 13.21 4.10
C PRO A 265 -14.22 12.60 2.75
N ALA A 266 -13.31 11.85 2.11
CA ALA A 266 -13.61 11.16 0.86
C ALA A 266 -14.54 9.96 1.09
N LEU A 267 -14.31 9.22 2.18
CA LEU A 267 -15.14 8.09 2.58
C LEU A 267 -16.57 8.51 2.91
N MET A 268 -16.73 9.57 3.71
CA MET A 268 -18.04 10.08 4.11
C MET A 268 -18.84 10.61 2.93
N ARG A 269 -18.22 11.39 2.03
CA ARG A 269 -18.92 11.86 0.82
C ARG A 269 -19.39 10.69 -0.04
N ALA A 270 -18.51 9.72 -0.28
CA ALA A 270 -18.84 8.56 -1.09
C ALA A 270 -19.93 7.68 -0.46
N LEU A 271 -19.97 7.57 0.87
CA LEU A 271 -21.04 6.88 1.60
C LEU A 271 -22.36 7.67 1.61
N ALA A 272 -22.32 9.01 1.67
CA ALA A 272 -23.52 9.84 1.62
C ALA A 272 -24.21 9.79 0.24
N GLU A 273 -23.43 9.55 -0.82
CA GLU A 273 -23.92 9.36 -2.20
C GLU A 273 -24.32 7.90 -2.50
N TRP A 274 -24.19 6.99 -1.53
CA TRP A 274 -24.44 5.56 -1.72
C TRP A 274 -25.86 5.17 -1.31
N ASP A 275 -26.65 4.67 -2.26
CA ASP A 275 -28.07 4.29 -2.07
C ASP A 275 -28.29 2.97 -1.28
N GLY A 276 -27.24 2.45 -0.64
CA GLY A 276 -27.31 1.22 0.16
C GLY A 276 -27.46 -0.07 -0.64
N PRO A 277 -27.63 -1.23 0.06
CA PRO A 277 -27.79 -2.55 -0.57
C PRO A 277 -29.14 -2.74 -1.31
N SER A 278 -30.08 -1.82 -1.12
CA SER A 278 -31.50 -1.92 -1.53
C SER A 278 -31.75 -1.80 -3.04
N SER A 279 -30.72 -1.50 -3.85
CA SER A 279 -30.77 -1.53 -5.32
C SER A 279 -30.76 -2.96 -5.91
N ARG A 280 -30.72 -4.00 -5.06
CA ARG A 280 -30.77 -5.42 -5.46
C ARG A 280 -32.21 -5.94 -5.56
N GLY A 281 -32.92 -5.63 -6.65
CA GLY A 281 -34.28 -6.14 -6.90
C GLY A 281 -34.50 -6.72 -8.30
N GLY A 282 -34.54 -8.06 -8.42
CA GLY A 282 -35.27 -8.80 -9.48
C GLY A 282 -34.45 -9.70 -10.42
N PRO A 283 -34.90 -10.94 -10.73
CA PRO A 283 -34.11 -11.94 -11.47
C PRO A 283 -34.13 -11.64 -12.97
N GLY A 284 -33.01 -11.13 -13.49
CA GLY A 284 -32.81 -10.87 -14.91
C GLY A 284 -31.50 -11.48 -15.38
N ARG A 285 -31.60 -12.71 -15.92
CA ARG A 285 -30.71 -13.38 -16.88
C ARG A 285 -29.26 -12.87 -16.91
N ALA A 286 -28.33 -13.71 -16.45
CA ALA A 286 -26.90 -13.52 -16.67
C ALA A 286 -26.65 -13.19 -18.16
N PRO A 287 -26.04 -12.05 -18.50
CA PRO A 287 -25.59 -11.83 -19.86
C PRO A 287 -24.44 -12.81 -20.11
N GLU A 288 -24.64 -13.63 -21.14
CA GLU A 288 -23.62 -14.47 -21.74
C GLU A 288 -22.39 -13.59 -22.03
N ILE A 289 -21.27 -13.93 -21.39
CA ILE A 289 -20.02 -13.18 -21.54
C ILE A 289 -19.48 -13.51 -22.92
N ASP A 290 -19.81 -12.66 -23.88
CA ASP A 290 -19.15 -12.67 -25.17
C ASP A 290 -17.70 -12.18 -25.00
N ARG A 291 -16.76 -12.88 -25.64
CA ARG A 291 -15.32 -12.63 -25.51
C ARG A 291 -14.99 -11.24 -26.06
N PHE A 292 -14.65 -10.30 -25.17
CA PHE A 292 -14.18 -8.98 -25.62
C PHE A 292 -12.76 -9.03 -26.22
N PRO A 293 -12.47 -8.16 -27.21
CA PRO A 293 -11.24 -8.23 -28.00
C PRO A 293 -10.02 -7.75 -27.23
N GLN A 294 -8.87 -8.29 -27.61
CA GLN A 294 -7.55 -7.85 -27.17
C GLN A 294 -7.33 -6.38 -27.56
N VAL A 295 -7.33 -5.47 -26.58
CA VAL A 295 -6.83 -4.10 -26.78
C VAL A 295 -5.31 -4.14 -26.72
N THR A 296 -4.68 -4.01 -27.88
CA THR A 296 -3.26 -3.72 -28.04
C THR A 296 -2.97 -2.33 -27.50
N THR A 297 -2.55 -2.25 -26.24
CA THR A 297 -1.90 -1.04 -25.72
C THR A 297 -0.40 -1.20 -25.94
N ALA A 298 0.17 -0.34 -26.79
CA ALA A 298 1.61 -0.22 -26.92
C ALA A 298 2.20 0.11 -25.54
N THR A 299 3.09 -0.76 -25.08
CA THR A 299 3.88 -0.61 -23.86
C THR A 299 4.77 0.63 -23.98
N PRO A 300 4.58 1.71 -23.19
CA PRO A 300 5.67 2.64 -23.00
C PRO A 300 6.81 1.88 -22.31
N PRO A 301 8.07 2.08 -22.72
CA PRO A 301 9.16 1.21 -22.32
C PRO A 301 9.19 1.09 -20.79
N ALA A 302 9.27 -0.15 -20.31
CA ALA A 302 9.61 -0.43 -18.94
C ALA A 302 10.82 0.44 -18.57
N ASN A 303 10.85 0.96 -17.34
CA ASN A 303 11.99 1.71 -16.86
C ASN A 303 13.19 0.74 -16.78
N VAL A 304 13.95 0.61 -17.88
CA VAL A 304 15.03 -0.37 -18.07
C VAL A 304 16.09 -0.24 -16.96
N LEU A 305 16.29 0.98 -16.45
CA LEU A 305 17.15 1.25 -15.31
C LEU A 305 16.67 0.48 -14.05
N TRP A 306 15.37 0.42 -13.84
CA TRP A 306 14.73 -0.15 -12.64
C TRP A 306 14.60 -1.68 -12.67
N GLU A 307 14.18 -2.24 -13.81
CA GLU A 307 14.19 -3.71 -14.01
C GLU A 307 15.60 -4.27 -13.93
N ARG A 308 16.60 -3.51 -14.37
CA ARG A 308 18.01 -3.87 -14.16
C ARG A 308 18.40 -3.73 -12.69
N LEU A 309 18.02 -2.64 -11.99
CA LEU A 309 18.34 -2.39 -10.56
C LEU A 309 17.84 -3.48 -9.60
N TRP A 310 16.74 -4.17 -9.95
CA TRP A 310 16.09 -5.14 -9.04
C TRP A 310 15.84 -6.53 -9.62
N GLY A 311 16.07 -6.75 -10.92
CA GLY A 311 15.87 -8.02 -11.63
C GLY A 311 16.59 -9.26 -11.08
N PRO A 312 17.78 -9.18 -10.45
CA PRO A 312 18.49 -10.38 -10.02
C PRO A 312 17.86 -11.15 -8.84
N PHE A 313 16.86 -10.60 -8.13
CA PHE A 313 16.40 -11.17 -6.86
C PHE A 313 14.98 -11.76 -6.88
N GLY A 314 14.36 -11.86 -8.06
CA GLY A 314 13.02 -12.44 -8.26
C GLY A 314 12.98 -13.91 -8.69
N ARG A 315 14.12 -14.56 -8.93
CA ARG A 315 14.20 -16.00 -9.23
C ARG A 315 15.07 -16.73 -8.22
N ARG A 316 14.49 -17.16 -7.10
CA ARG A 316 14.98 -18.39 -6.47
C ARG A 316 14.36 -19.55 -7.24
N GLN A 317 15.25 -20.35 -7.84
CA GLN A 317 14.95 -21.63 -8.44
C GLN A 317 14.22 -22.51 -7.41
N GLY A 318 13.02 -22.98 -7.77
CA GLY A 318 12.52 -24.22 -7.20
C GLY A 318 13.31 -25.36 -7.84
N GLY A 319 14.09 -26.06 -7.04
CA GLY A 319 14.91 -27.18 -7.47
C GLY A 319 15.73 -27.70 -6.30
N ASP A 320 15.52 -28.97 -5.99
CA ASP A 320 16.30 -29.85 -5.12
C ASP A 320 16.17 -29.68 -3.60
N ALA A 321 15.08 -30.25 -3.10
CA ALA A 321 15.09 -30.98 -1.84
C ALA A 321 14.39 -32.34 -2.03
N ALA A 322 15.12 -33.29 -2.62
CA ALA A 322 14.80 -34.71 -2.51
C ALA A 322 16.11 -35.52 -2.48
N ARG A 323 16.30 -36.22 -1.35
CA ARG A 323 17.32 -37.24 -0.99
C ARG A 323 18.38 -36.77 0.00
N ALA A 324 18.22 -37.18 1.26
CA ALA A 324 19.06 -38.20 1.88
C ALA A 324 18.50 -38.55 3.26
N THR A 325 18.16 -39.84 3.41
CA THR A 325 18.05 -40.65 4.64
C THR A 325 17.29 -40.10 5.83
#